data_AF-A0A2T5M3R9-F1
#
_entry.id   AF-A0A2T5M3R9-F1
#
_cell.length_a   1.000
_cell.length_b   1.000
_cell.length_c   1.000
_cell.angle_alpha   90.00
_cell.angle_beta   90.00
_cell.angle_gamma   90.00
#
_symmetry.space_group_name_H-M   'P 1'
#
loop_
_entity.id
_entity.type
_entity.pdbx_description
1 polymer ?
#
loop_
_entity_poly.entity_id
_entity_poly.type
_entity_poly.pdbx_seq_one_letter_code
_entity_poly.pdbx_strand_id
1 'polypeptide(L)'
;MSLFLTLLPPEIHLLISTNLLFPDLLYLRLSCRYFYNLLPSPRHKDLLQAEQTTYAIAKNIYACRYCLRLRVASQFADRMLQRRRRRAGRDAWKRFCVECGLAPRSGEARYGPGAQIVIRGVLHVICVSCGEFGLGVYDRLGRGRDWCEGCWLRRESPYASCHHR
;
A
#
# COMPACT_ATOMS: atom_id res chain seq x y z
N MET A 1 10.95 -2.90 28.02
CA MET A 1 10.10 -4.06 28.37
C MET A 1 10.55 -5.26 27.54
N SER A 2 11.07 -6.26 28.24
CA SER A 2 11.29 -7.68 27.87
C SER A 2 12.27 -8.04 26.74
N LEU A 3 13.57 -8.07 27.07
CA LEU A 3 14.69 -8.64 26.28
C LEU A 3 14.77 -10.20 26.32
N PHE A 4 13.92 -10.87 27.10
CA PHE A 4 14.04 -12.32 27.33
C PHE A 4 13.73 -13.18 26.12
N LEU A 5 12.80 -12.78 25.25
CA LEU A 5 12.44 -13.61 24.10
C LEU A 5 13.61 -13.72 23.12
N THR A 6 14.28 -12.60 22.78
CA THR A 6 15.40 -12.60 21.81
C THR A 6 16.65 -13.36 22.25
N LEU A 7 16.74 -13.77 23.52
CA LEU A 7 17.83 -14.59 24.05
C LEU A 7 17.63 -16.09 23.81
N LEU A 8 16.43 -16.50 23.38
CA LEU A 8 16.16 -17.89 23.06
C LEU A 8 16.81 -18.28 21.73
N PRO A 9 17.23 -19.55 21.58
CA PRO A 9 17.69 -20.08 20.30
C PRO A 9 16.61 -19.96 19.20
N PRO A 10 17.00 -19.78 17.92
CA PRO A 10 16.07 -19.71 16.79
C PRO A 10 15.11 -20.90 16.69
N GLU A 11 15.55 -22.09 17.08
CA GLU A 11 14.75 -23.32 17.09
C GLU A 11 13.56 -23.21 18.05
N ILE A 12 13.79 -22.59 19.22
CA ILE A 12 12.73 -22.35 20.20
C ILE A 12 11.74 -21.31 19.67
N HIS A 13 12.22 -20.29 18.96
CA HIS A 13 11.34 -19.33 18.31
C HIS A 13 10.45 -19.96 17.24
N LEU A 14 10.98 -20.89 16.45
CA LEU A 14 10.21 -21.65 15.48
C LEU A 14 9.16 -22.52 16.17
N LEU A 15 9.52 -23.19 17.28
CA LEU A 15 8.58 -23.96 18.08
C LEU A 15 7.48 -23.09 18.72
N ILE A 16 7.81 -21.90 19.20
CA ILE A 16 6.80 -20.94 19.66
C ILE A 16 5.86 -20.59 18.51
N SER A 17 6.41 -20.34 17.32
CA SER A 17 5.63 -19.98 16.14
C SER A 17 4.62 -21.05 15.70
N THR A 18 4.95 -22.34 15.87
CA THR A 18 4.02 -23.44 15.54
C THR A 18 2.85 -23.53 16.51
N ASN A 19 2.98 -22.97 17.72
CA ASN A 19 1.95 -22.96 18.75
C ASN A 19 1.14 -21.66 18.77
N LEU A 20 1.61 -20.61 18.09
CA LEU A 20 0.89 -19.36 17.96
C LEU A 20 -0.17 -19.46 16.86
N LEU A 21 -1.42 -19.28 17.26
CA LEU A 21 -2.51 -19.10 16.31
C LEU A 21 -2.56 -17.66 15.82
N PHE A 22 -3.38 -17.48 14.79
CA PHE A 22 -3.71 -16.15 14.30
C PHE A 22 -4.60 -15.40 15.30
N PRO A 23 -4.36 -14.11 15.62
CA PRO A 23 -3.42 -13.16 15.00
C PRO A 23 -2.04 -13.05 15.68
N ASP A 24 -1.77 -13.81 16.74
CA ASP A 24 -0.59 -13.63 17.59
C ASP A 24 0.73 -13.86 16.85
N LEU A 25 0.76 -14.84 15.95
CA LEU A 25 1.90 -15.08 15.07
C LEU A 25 2.26 -13.85 14.22
N LEU A 26 1.24 -13.13 13.73
CA LEU A 26 1.44 -11.92 12.95
C LEU A 26 1.99 -10.78 13.82
N TYR A 27 1.49 -10.62 15.05
CA TYR A 27 2.02 -9.63 15.98
C TYR A 27 3.47 -9.91 16.37
N LEU A 28 3.82 -11.17 16.63
CA LEU A 28 5.21 -11.55 16.90
C LEU A 28 6.11 -11.22 15.71
N ARG A 29 5.68 -11.57 14.49
CA ARG A 29 6.41 -11.26 13.26
C ARG A 29 6.63 -9.75 13.06
N LEU A 30 5.65 -8.92 13.42
CA LEU A 30 5.71 -7.46 13.26
C LEU A 30 6.42 -6.73 14.42
N SER A 31 6.75 -7.44 15.51
CA SER A 31 7.37 -6.84 16.69
C SER A 31 8.82 -6.38 16.46
N CYS A 32 9.60 -7.14 15.68
CA CYS A 32 11.00 -6.80 15.39
C CYS A 32 11.50 -7.40 14.07
N ARG A 33 12.61 -6.85 13.56
CA ARG A 33 13.25 -7.31 12.30
C ARG A 33 13.71 -8.77 12.37
N TYR A 34 14.14 -9.24 13.53
CA TYR A 34 14.59 -10.62 13.73
C TYR A 34 13.44 -11.62 13.48
N PHE A 35 12.31 -11.48 14.17
CA PHE A 35 11.14 -12.33 13.95
C PHE A 35 10.55 -12.19 12.55
N TYR A 36 10.61 -10.99 11.97
CA TYR A 36 10.19 -10.78 10.59
C TYR A 36 10.97 -11.66 9.59
N ASN A 37 12.27 -11.84 9.81
CA ASN A 37 13.11 -12.66 8.94
C ASN A 37 13.03 -14.15 9.27
N LEU A 38 12.92 -14.51 10.55
CA LEU A 38 12.91 -15.91 11.00
C LEU A 38 11.58 -16.61 10.71
N LEU A 39 10.46 -15.93 10.98
CA LEU A 39 9.13 -16.54 10.88
C LEU A 39 8.69 -16.68 9.42
N PRO A 40 7.81 -17.64 9.10
CA PRO A 40 7.25 -17.76 7.76
C PRO A 40 6.48 -16.50 7.35
N SER A 41 6.48 -16.20 6.05
CA SER A 41 5.67 -15.10 5.51
C SER A 41 4.18 -15.42 5.71
N PRO A 42 3.37 -14.47 6.20
CA PRO A 42 1.94 -14.71 6.42
C PRO A 42 1.24 -14.95 5.08
N ARG A 43 0.22 -15.82 5.08
CA ARG A 43 -0.64 -15.97 3.90
C ARG A 43 -1.57 -14.77 3.83
N HIS A 44 -1.95 -14.40 2.62
CA HIS A 44 -2.84 -13.25 2.44
C HIS A 44 -4.21 -13.42 3.12
N LYS A 45 -4.73 -14.66 3.19
CA LYS A 45 -5.96 -14.99 3.92
C LYS A 45 -5.84 -14.64 5.40
N ASP A 46 -4.70 -14.94 6.02
CA ASP A 46 -4.44 -14.62 7.42
C ASP A 46 -4.46 -13.10 7.60
N LEU A 47 -3.81 -12.32 6.72
CA LEU A 47 -3.85 -10.85 6.79
C LEU A 47 -5.27 -10.27 6.66
N LEU A 48 -6.12 -10.85 5.80
CA LEU A 48 -7.52 -10.46 5.66
C LEU A 48 -8.36 -10.75 6.92
N GLN A 49 -7.96 -11.73 7.71
CA GLN A 49 -8.55 -11.98 9.03
C GLN A 49 -8.04 -10.97 10.06
N ALA A 50 -6.78 -10.52 9.98
CA ALA A 50 -6.18 -9.58 10.96
C ALA A 50 -6.80 -8.22 10.86
N GLU A 51 -7.08 -7.78 9.64
CA GLU A 51 -7.80 -6.53 9.47
C GLU A 51 -9.21 -6.60 10.08
N GLN A 52 -9.77 -7.74 10.45
CA GLN A 52 -11.07 -7.77 11.14
C GLN A 52 -10.95 -7.55 12.65
N THR A 53 -9.74 -7.53 13.21
CA THR A 53 -9.52 -7.26 14.63
C THR A 53 -9.93 -5.83 15.01
N THR A 54 -10.35 -5.65 16.26
CA THR A 54 -10.71 -4.34 16.83
C THR A 54 -9.58 -3.32 16.70
N TYR A 55 -8.34 -3.77 16.93
CA TYR A 55 -7.13 -2.95 16.74
C TYR A 55 -7.00 -2.44 15.30
N ALA A 56 -7.09 -3.34 14.32
CA ALA A 56 -6.96 -2.96 12.92
C ALA A 56 -8.12 -2.11 12.41
N ILE A 57 -9.32 -2.28 12.96
CA ILE A 57 -10.48 -1.43 12.66
C ILE A 57 -10.24 -0.02 13.24
N ALA A 58 -9.88 0.07 14.53
CA ALA A 58 -9.65 1.35 15.21
C ALA A 58 -8.52 2.18 14.55
N LYS A 59 -7.49 1.51 14.02
CA LYS A 59 -6.35 2.15 13.35
C LYS A 59 -6.51 2.24 11.82
N ASN A 60 -7.66 1.85 11.25
CA ASN A 60 -7.90 1.83 9.81
C ASN A 60 -6.79 1.13 9.01
N ILE A 61 -6.43 -0.08 9.43
CA ILE A 61 -5.39 -0.92 8.83
C ILE A 61 -6.04 -1.97 7.91
N TYR A 62 -5.40 -2.26 6.78
CA TYR A 62 -5.88 -3.16 5.72
C TYR A 62 -4.77 -4.05 5.16
N ALA A 63 -5.14 -5.23 4.67
CA ALA A 63 -4.22 -6.18 4.05
C ALA A 63 -3.88 -5.79 2.60
N CYS A 64 -2.59 -5.86 2.26
CA CYS A 64 -2.12 -5.81 0.88
C CYS A 64 -1.79 -7.23 0.37
N ARG A 65 -2.40 -7.62 -0.75
CA ARG A 65 -2.18 -8.93 -1.39
C ARG A 65 -0.77 -9.16 -1.95
N TYR A 66 0.01 -8.08 -2.09
CA TYR A 66 1.24 -8.09 -2.87
C TYR A 66 2.49 -8.06 -2.01
N CYS A 67 2.58 -7.13 -1.05
CA CYS A 67 3.69 -7.13 -0.09
C CYS A 67 3.42 -8.00 1.13
N LEU A 68 2.23 -8.62 1.24
CA LEU A 68 1.82 -9.45 2.38
C LEU A 68 2.03 -8.73 3.73
N ARG A 69 1.66 -7.44 3.75
CA ARG A 69 1.72 -6.58 4.95
C ARG A 69 0.36 -5.95 5.22
N LEU A 70 0.10 -5.71 6.49
CA LEU A 70 -0.95 -4.81 6.95
C LEU A 70 -0.44 -3.36 6.84
N ARG A 71 -1.21 -2.50 6.17
CA ARG A 71 -0.87 -1.09 5.95
C ARG A 71 -2.02 -0.19 6.38
N VAL A 72 -1.72 1.02 6.82
CA VAL A 72 -2.73 2.03 7.16
C VAL A 72 -3.49 2.49 5.90
N ALA A 73 -4.71 3.00 6.08
CA ALA A 73 -5.59 3.45 4.98
C ALA A 73 -4.91 4.41 4.01
N SER A 74 -4.09 5.33 4.51
CA SER A 74 -3.37 6.33 3.70
C SER A 74 -2.37 5.73 2.71
N GLN A 75 -2.01 4.44 2.86
CA GLN A 75 -1.15 3.73 1.93
C GLN A 75 -1.93 3.00 0.84
N PHE A 76 -3.24 3.19 0.75
CA PHE A 76 -4.09 2.65 -0.31
C PHE A 76 -4.78 3.79 -1.06
N ALA A 77 -5.04 3.59 -2.34
CA ALA A 77 -5.96 4.47 -3.07
C ALA A 77 -7.38 4.33 -2.51
N ASP A 78 -8.17 5.39 -2.52
CA ASP A 78 -9.53 5.41 -1.95
C ASP A 78 -10.42 4.35 -2.61
N ARG A 79 -10.26 4.14 -3.92
CA ARG A 79 -10.97 3.09 -4.68
C ARG A 79 -10.63 1.67 -4.19
N MET A 80 -9.49 1.47 -3.53
CA MET A 80 -9.14 0.20 -2.89
C MET A 80 -9.88 0.00 -1.57
N LEU A 81 -10.37 1.05 -0.92
CA LEU A 81 -11.02 0.95 0.40
C LEU A 81 -12.54 1.10 0.35
N GLN A 82 -13.10 1.37 -0.83
CA GLN A 82 -14.52 1.64 -1.04
C GLN A 82 -15.24 0.51 -1.80
N ARG A 83 -16.58 0.63 -1.86
CA ARG A 83 -17.47 -0.26 -2.62
C ARG A 83 -17.17 -1.74 -2.32
N ARG A 84 -16.94 -2.57 -3.35
CA ARG A 84 -16.69 -4.01 -3.21
C ARG A 84 -15.36 -4.35 -2.54
N ARG A 85 -14.41 -3.41 -2.47
CA ARG A 85 -13.08 -3.60 -1.87
C ARG A 85 -12.97 -3.09 -0.43
N ARG A 86 -14.07 -2.55 0.12
CA ARG A 86 -14.15 -2.18 1.54
C ARG A 86 -13.84 -3.36 2.47
N ARG A 87 -13.62 -3.09 3.75
CA ARG A 87 -13.46 -4.15 4.77
C ARG A 87 -14.64 -5.13 4.71
N ALA A 88 -14.36 -6.43 4.77
CA ALA A 88 -15.33 -7.51 4.55
C ALA A 88 -16.09 -7.46 3.20
N GLY A 89 -15.65 -6.65 2.23
CA GLY A 89 -16.20 -6.62 0.88
C GLY A 89 -15.76 -7.82 0.05
N ARG A 90 -16.60 -8.23 -0.93
CA ARG A 90 -16.34 -9.40 -1.78
C ARG A 90 -15.02 -9.34 -2.58
N ASP A 91 -14.53 -8.13 -2.86
CA ASP A 91 -13.28 -7.87 -3.56
C ASP A 91 -12.17 -7.35 -2.62
N ALA A 92 -12.33 -7.43 -1.29
CA ALA A 92 -11.32 -7.00 -0.31
C ALA A 92 -9.95 -7.67 -0.55
N TRP A 93 -9.97 -8.93 -0.98
CA TRP A 93 -8.77 -9.70 -1.30
C TRP A 93 -8.02 -9.20 -2.55
N LYS A 94 -8.63 -8.32 -3.36
CA LYS A 94 -7.98 -7.75 -4.55
C LYS A 94 -7.16 -6.49 -4.22
N ARG A 95 -7.21 -5.97 -2.99
CA ARG A 95 -6.52 -4.74 -2.59
C ARG A 95 -5.01 -4.84 -2.66
N PHE A 96 -4.39 -3.73 -3.04
CA PHE A 96 -2.96 -3.53 -2.95
C PHE A 96 -2.65 -2.09 -2.55
N CYS A 97 -1.54 -1.90 -1.82
CA CYS A 97 -1.08 -0.58 -1.41
C CYS A 97 -0.50 0.18 -2.61
N VAL A 98 -0.40 1.50 -2.47
CA VAL A 98 0.13 2.41 -3.49
C VAL A 98 1.55 2.02 -3.89
N GLU A 99 2.43 1.77 -2.92
CA GLU A 99 3.81 1.28 -3.18
C GLU A 99 3.82 0.05 -4.11
N CYS A 100 3.00 -0.96 -3.82
CA CYS A 100 2.89 -2.16 -4.66
C CYS A 100 2.21 -1.89 -6.02
N GLY A 101 1.44 -0.83 -6.14
CA GLY A 101 0.82 -0.40 -7.39
C GLY A 101 1.80 0.32 -8.32
N LEU A 102 2.71 1.10 -7.73
CA LEU A 102 3.77 1.84 -8.41
C LEU A 102 4.97 0.96 -8.77
N ALA A 103 5.30 -0.02 -7.93
CA ALA A 103 6.45 -0.88 -8.16
C ALA A 103 6.27 -1.74 -9.43
N PRO A 104 7.19 -1.67 -10.40
CA PRO A 104 7.25 -2.65 -11.48
C PRO A 104 7.55 -4.03 -10.87
N ARG A 105 6.89 -5.07 -11.37
CA ARG A 105 7.19 -6.45 -10.97
C ARG A 105 8.01 -7.11 -12.07
N SER A 106 8.16 -8.43 -12.03
CA SER A 106 8.55 -9.26 -13.17
C SER A 106 7.50 -9.14 -14.30
N GLY A 107 7.31 -7.93 -14.83
CA GLY A 107 6.19 -7.46 -15.65
C GLY A 107 5.81 -5.99 -15.35
N GLU A 108 4.61 -5.57 -15.75
CA GLU A 108 4.16 -4.16 -15.65
C GLU A 108 3.67 -3.75 -14.24
N ALA A 109 3.89 -2.48 -13.90
CA ALA A 109 3.27 -1.83 -12.75
C ALA A 109 1.73 -1.86 -12.87
N ARG A 110 1.01 -1.85 -11.74
CA ARG A 110 -0.47 -1.87 -11.78
C ARG A 110 -1.07 -0.50 -12.06
N TYR A 111 -0.32 0.54 -11.75
CA TYR A 111 -0.59 1.88 -12.21
C TYR A 111 0.40 2.18 -13.34
N GLY A 112 -0.13 2.49 -14.53
CA GLY A 112 0.67 2.94 -15.67
C GLY A 112 0.67 4.46 -15.81
N PRO A 113 1.42 5.01 -16.79
CA PRO A 113 1.37 6.43 -17.12
C PRO A 113 -0.07 6.94 -17.30
N GLY A 114 -0.35 8.12 -16.75
CA GLY A 114 -1.68 8.75 -16.72
C GLY A 114 -2.64 8.19 -15.67
N ALA A 115 -2.25 7.18 -14.91
CA ALA A 115 -3.11 6.61 -13.87
C ALA A 115 -3.43 7.65 -12.79
N GLN A 116 -4.72 7.96 -12.62
CA GLN A 116 -5.24 8.83 -11.57
C GLN A 116 -5.50 8.04 -10.29
N ILE A 117 -4.82 8.41 -9.22
CA ILE A 117 -4.76 7.70 -7.95
C ILE A 117 -5.17 8.67 -6.85
N VAL A 118 -6.40 8.54 -6.35
CA VAL A 118 -6.88 9.38 -5.24
C VAL A 118 -6.52 8.73 -3.91
N ILE A 119 -5.85 9.46 -3.03
CA ILE A 119 -5.43 9.01 -1.71
C ILE A 119 -5.93 10.03 -0.69
N ARG A 120 -6.84 9.63 0.20
CA ARG A 120 -7.49 10.52 1.18
C ARG A 120 -8.11 11.76 0.51
N GLY A 121 -8.77 11.57 -0.63
CA GLY A 121 -9.37 12.65 -1.41
C GLY A 121 -8.40 13.48 -2.25
N VAL A 122 -7.07 13.30 -2.11
CA VAL A 122 -6.07 14.04 -2.88
C VAL A 122 -5.70 13.28 -4.15
N LEU A 123 -5.86 13.92 -5.30
CA LEU A 123 -5.47 13.36 -6.60
C LEU A 123 -3.95 13.31 -6.72
N HIS A 124 -3.45 12.12 -6.99
CA HIS A 124 -2.10 11.88 -7.46
C HIS A 124 -2.16 11.26 -8.86
N VAL A 125 -1.06 11.36 -9.59
CA VAL A 125 -0.96 10.82 -10.94
C VAL A 125 0.45 10.32 -11.23
N ILE A 126 0.56 9.27 -12.03
CA ILE A 126 1.82 8.96 -12.73
C ILE A 126 1.84 9.85 -13.97
N CYS A 127 2.61 10.92 -13.94
CA CYS A 127 2.54 11.93 -14.98
C CYS A 127 2.95 11.37 -16.35
N VAL A 128 2.14 11.59 -17.38
CA VAL A 128 2.48 11.17 -18.76
C VAL A 128 3.67 11.92 -19.36
N SER A 129 4.02 13.09 -18.80
CA SER A 129 5.12 13.92 -19.30
C SER A 129 6.46 13.57 -18.65
N CYS A 130 6.53 13.48 -17.31
CA CYS A 130 7.80 13.21 -16.62
C CYS A 130 7.92 11.79 -16.06
N GLY A 131 6.87 10.96 -16.15
CA GLY A 131 6.85 9.59 -15.60
C GLY A 131 6.74 9.50 -14.07
N GLU A 132 6.95 10.62 -13.35
CA GLU A 132 6.95 10.63 -11.89
C GLU A 132 5.56 10.53 -11.28
N PHE A 133 5.48 9.88 -10.12
CA PHE A 133 4.30 9.88 -9.27
C PHE A 133 4.25 11.16 -8.43
N GLY A 134 3.24 11.99 -8.63
CA GLY A 134 3.12 13.27 -7.93
C GLY A 134 1.68 13.76 -7.78
N LEU A 135 1.51 14.94 -7.18
CA LEU A 135 0.21 15.60 -7.08
C LEU A 135 -0.35 15.85 -8.49
N GLY A 136 -1.59 15.43 -8.71
CA GLY A 136 -2.31 15.66 -9.95
C GLY A 136 -3.13 16.94 -9.87
N VAL A 137 -3.53 17.46 -11.02
CA VAL A 137 -4.36 18.66 -11.12
C VAL A 137 -5.77 18.34 -11.60
N TYR A 138 -6.71 19.20 -11.23
CA TYR A 138 -8.06 19.18 -11.76
C TYR A 138 -8.23 20.26 -12.83
N ASP A 139 -9.00 19.96 -13.86
CA ASP A 139 -9.41 20.97 -14.83
C ASP A 139 -10.51 21.89 -14.29
N ARG A 140 -10.88 22.92 -15.05
CA ARG A 140 -11.94 23.88 -14.68
C ARG A 140 -13.31 23.23 -14.46
N LEU A 141 -13.50 21.99 -14.91
CA LEU A 141 -14.72 21.21 -14.73
C LEU A 141 -14.58 20.18 -13.58
N GLY A 142 -13.50 20.24 -12.81
CA GLY A 142 -13.24 19.33 -11.70
C GLY A 142 -12.81 17.91 -12.12
N ARG A 143 -12.37 17.71 -13.37
CA ARG A 143 -11.87 16.41 -13.86
C ARG A 143 -10.38 16.32 -13.67
N GLY A 144 -9.92 15.23 -13.06
CA GLY A 144 -8.49 14.97 -12.90
C GLY A 144 -7.78 14.88 -14.24
N ARG A 145 -6.59 15.46 -14.34
CA ARG A 145 -5.69 15.33 -15.48
C ARG A 145 -4.72 14.17 -15.29
N ASP A 146 -4.12 13.74 -16.40
CA ASP A 146 -3.02 12.78 -16.50
C ASP A 146 -1.62 13.41 -16.27
N TRP A 147 -1.59 14.68 -15.83
CA TRP A 147 -0.37 15.48 -15.60
C TRP A 147 -0.20 15.80 -14.13
N CYS A 148 1.05 15.77 -13.65
CA CYS A 148 1.36 16.30 -12.34
C CYS A 148 1.32 17.84 -12.36
N GLU A 149 1.09 18.44 -11.19
CA GLU A 149 1.04 19.89 -11.00
C GLU A 149 2.26 20.61 -11.55
N GLY A 150 3.46 20.07 -11.32
CA GLY A 150 4.70 20.66 -11.84
C GLY A 150 4.77 20.69 -13.37
N CYS A 151 4.41 19.62 -14.07
CA CYS A 151 4.38 19.61 -15.53
C CYS A 151 3.24 20.47 -16.09
N TRP A 152 2.10 20.51 -15.40
CA TRP A 152 0.94 21.31 -15.81
C TRP A 152 1.25 22.80 -15.78
N LEU A 153 1.79 23.31 -14.67
CA LEU A 153 2.17 24.72 -14.51
C LEU A 153 3.25 25.12 -15.52
N ARG A 154 4.22 24.25 -15.79
CA ARG A 154 5.22 24.48 -16.84
C ARG A 154 4.61 24.61 -18.22
N ARG A 155 3.53 23.89 -18.52
CA ARG A 155 2.84 23.97 -19.82
C ARG A 155 1.97 25.21 -19.94
N GLU A 156 1.31 25.63 -18.85
CA GLU A 156 0.47 26.84 -18.86
C GLU A 156 1.28 28.13 -18.73
N SER A 157 2.56 28.05 -18.38
CA SER A 157 3.43 29.23 -18.33
C SER A 157 3.56 29.87 -19.72
N PRO A 158 3.30 31.19 -19.87
CA PRO A 158 3.50 31.90 -21.14
C PRO A 158 4.97 31.96 -21.59
N TYR A 159 5.92 31.56 -20.74
CA TYR A 159 7.35 31.42 -21.07
C TYR A 159 7.76 29.99 -21.44
N ALA A 160 6.82 29.06 -21.59
CA ALA A 160 7.08 27.68 -21.94
C ALA A 160 7.44 27.53 -23.43
N SER A 161 8.67 27.91 -23.78
CA SER A 161 9.24 27.62 -25.09
C SER A 161 9.35 26.10 -25.29
N CYS A 162 8.71 25.65 -26.37
CA CYS A 162 8.62 24.30 -26.87
C CYS A 162 10.01 23.61 -26.93
N HIS A 163 10.21 22.57 -26.12
CA HIS A 163 11.28 21.59 -26.33
C HIS A 163 10.65 20.21 -26.53
N HIS A 164 10.17 19.98 -27.75
CA HIS A 164 9.97 18.64 -28.29
C HIS A 164 11.29 18.17 -28.91
N ARG A 165 11.81 17.04 -28.43
CA ARG A 165 12.59 16.07 -29.23
C ARG A 165 11.93 14.72 -29.06
#